data_AF-A0A816YYH4-F1
#
_entry.id   AF-A0A816YYH4-F1
#
_cell.length_a   1.000
_cell.length_b   1.000
_cell.length_c   1.000
_cell.angle_alpha   90.00
_cell.angle_beta   90.00
_cell.angle_gamma   90.00
#
_symmetry.space_group_name_H-M   'P 1'
#
loop_
_entity.id
_entity.type
_entity.pdbx_description
1 polymer ?
#
loop_
_entity_poly.entity_id
_entity_poly.type
_entity_poly.pdbx_seq_one_letter_code
_entity_poly.pdbx_strand_id
1 'polypeptide(L)'
;METHTVLSQLSHSKRLKSVCVKLLIKGSTVVGTTRKTYQLILGDEQGSIIQATFTKDLDDSFEIPMQEGGWYELQNLKLRMHLV
;
A
#
# COMPACT_ATOMS: atom_id res chain seq x y z
N MET A 1 9.89 -21.84 -6.68
CA MET A 1 10.09 -20.38 -6.80
C MET A 1 8.72 -19.75 -6.82
N GLU A 2 8.32 -19.10 -5.73
CA GLU A 2 7.06 -18.36 -5.71
C GLU A 2 7.24 -17.10 -6.54
N THR A 3 6.46 -16.97 -7.61
CA THR A 3 6.41 -15.75 -8.41
C THR A 3 5.56 -14.73 -7.68
N HIS A 4 6.20 -13.80 -6.97
CA HIS A 4 5.50 -12.65 -6.40
C HIS A 4 4.87 -11.83 -7.54
N THR A 5 3.63 -11.38 -7.33
CA THR A 5 2.99 -10.46 -8.28
C THR A 5 3.69 -9.11 -8.15
N VAL A 6 4.03 -8.49 -9.28
CA VAL A 6 4.62 -7.15 -9.32
C VAL A 6 3.56 -6.07 -9.53
N LEU A 7 3.88 -4.82 -9.20
CA LEU A 7 2.91 -3.72 -9.20
C LEU A 7 2.33 -3.47 -10.60
N SER A 8 3.15 -3.61 -11.64
CA SER A 8 2.73 -3.46 -13.04
C SER A 8 1.70 -4.49 -13.51
N GLN A 9 1.55 -5.60 -12.78
CA GLN A 9 0.57 -6.66 -13.06
C GLN A 9 -0.74 -6.47 -12.27
N LEU A 10 -0.82 -5.46 -11.38
CA LEU A 10 -2.03 -5.17 -10.64
C LEU A 10 -3.15 -4.77 -11.61
N SER A 11 -4.31 -5.43 -11.50
CA SER A 11 -5.48 -5.12 -12.30
C SER A 11 -6.75 -5.24 -11.47
N HIS A 12 -7.73 -4.37 -11.77
CA HIS A 12 -9.01 -4.32 -11.06
C HIS A 12 -9.84 -5.63 -11.15
N SER A 13 -9.63 -6.41 -12.20
CA SER A 13 -10.41 -7.61 -12.51
C SER A 13 -9.81 -8.89 -11.94
N LYS A 14 -8.57 -8.86 -11.43
CA LYS A 14 -7.90 -10.05 -10.87
C LYS A 14 -7.84 -9.95 -9.35
N ARG A 15 -8.36 -10.96 -8.66
CA ARG A 15 -8.00 -11.21 -7.26
C ARG A 15 -6.54 -11.61 -7.22
N LEU A 16 -5.68 -10.69 -6.81
CA LEU A 16 -4.25 -10.95 -6.65
C LEU A 16 -4.00 -11.46 -5.24
N LYS A 17 -3.14 -12.48 -5.13
CA LYS A 17 -2.86 -13.17 -3.87
C LYS A 17 -2.06 -12.28 -2.93
N SER A 18 -0.98 -11.70 -3.43
CA SER A 18 -0.11 -10.80 -2.67
C SER A 18 0.86 -10.06 -3.60
N VAL A 19 1.38 -8.91 -3.15
CA VAL A 19 2.42 -8.14 -3.83
C VAL A 19 3.49 -7.76 -2.82
N CYS A 20 4.76 -8.01 -3.14
CA CYS A 20 5.88 -7.59 -2.32
C CYS A 20 6.30 -6.18 -2.72
N VAL A 21 6.32 -5.27 -1.75
CA VAL A 21 6.65 -3.87 -1.98
C VAL A 21 7.63 -3.35 -0.95
N LYS A 22 8.45 -2.41 -1.36
CA LYS A 22 9.26 -1.57 -0.49
C LYS A 22 8.50 -0.30 -0.19
N LEU A 23 8.40 0.07 1.09
CA LEU A 23 7.93 1.41 1.46
C LEU A 23 9.03 2.42 1.13
N LEU A 24 8.80 3.25 0.12
CA LEU A 24 9.76 4.27 -0.31
C LEU A 24 9.57 5.56 0.48
N ILE A 25 8.33 6.01 0.65
CA ILE A 25 7.98 7.25 1.35
C ILE A 25 6.74 7.01 2.22
N LYS A 26 6.85 7.36 3.50
CA LYS A 26 5.73 7.46 4.45
C LYS A 26 5.25 8.91 4.45
N GLY A 27 4.21 9.16 3.66
CA GLY A 27 3.66 10.50 3.47
C GLY A 27 2.88 11.00 4.68
N SER A 28 2.21 12.15 4.48
CA SER A 28 1.41 12.79 5.50
C SER A 28 0.25 11.91 5.96
N THR A 29 -0.14 12.12 7.21
CA THR A 29 -1.28 11.46 7.81
C THR A 29 -2.45 12.43 7.90
N VAL A 30 -3.57 12.06 7.32
CA VAL A 30 -4.83 12.81 7.40
C VAL A 30 -5.70 12.17 8.47
N VAL A 31 -6.04 12.94 9.50
CA VAL A 31 -6.91 12.51 10.60
C VAL A 31 -8.31 13.07 10.35
N GLY A 32 -9.26 12.21 10.04
CA GLY A 32 -10.68 12.55 9.93
C GLY A 32 -11.39 12.43 11.29
N THR A 33 -12.72 12.47 11.27
CA THR A 33 -13.56 12.33 12.48
C THR A 33 -13.66 10.90 13.00
N THR A 34 -13.54 9.89 12.12
CA THR A 34 -13.66 8.47 12.46
C THR A 34 -12.48 7.63 12.00
N ARG A 35 -11.66 8.15 11.07
CA ARG A 35 -10.59 7.40 10.40
C ARG A 35 -9.30 8.18 10.30
N LYS A 36 -8.19 7.46 10.31
CA LYS A 36 -6.85 7.95 10.03
C LYS A 36 -6.38 7.35 8.73
N THR A 37 -5.96 8.22 7.82
CA THR A 37 -5.52 7.85 6.48
C THR A 37 -4.06 8.23 6.30
N TYR A 38 -3.26 7.30 5.82
CA TYR A 38 -1.83 7.45 5.58
C TYR A 38 -1.58 7.34 4.08
N GLN A 39 -0.89 8.33 3.53
CA GLN A 39 -0.41 8.29 2.15
C GLN A 39 0.94 7.60 2.11
N LEU A 40 1.11 6.64 1.20
CA LEU A 40 2.33 5.83 1.08
C LEU A 40 2.78 5.81 -0.38
N ILE A 41 4.08 5.86 -0.62
CA ILE A 41 4.68 5.58 -1.93
C ILE A 41 5.40 4.24 -1.82
N LEU A 42 4.97 3.30 -2.66
CA LEU A 42 5.44 1.92 -2.65
C LEU A 42 6.16 1.61 -3.95
N GLY A 43 7.28 0.91 -3.86
CA GLY A 43 8.00 0.38 -5.02
C GLY A 43 8.01 -1.14 -5.02
N ASP A 44 8.18 -1.78 -6.18
CA ASP A 44 8.49 -3.21 -6.26
C ASP A 44 9.95 -3.47 -6.67
N GLU A 45 10.32 -4.74 -6.76
CA GLU A 45 11.66 -5.17 -7.17
C GLU A 45 12.02 -4.80 -8.62
N GLN A 46 11.03 -4.53 -9.47
CA GLN A 46 11.23 -4.14 -10.88
C GLN A 46 11.36 -2.62 -11.05
N GLY A 47 11.26 -1.85 -9.97
CA GLY A 47 11.30 -0.39 -10.00
C GLY A 47 9.97 0.26 -10.37
N SER A 48 8.87 -0.51 -10.43
CA SER A 48 7.54 0.06 -10.55
C SER A 48 7.20 0.81 -9.27
N ILE A 49 6.51 1.94 -9.38
CA ILE A 49 6.11 2.76 -8.23
C ILE A 49 4.59 2.96 -8.27
N ILE A 50 3.95 2.86 -7.11
CA ILE A 50 2.52 3.16 -6.93
C ILE A 50 2.30 4.04 -5.70
N GLN A 51 1.36 4.97 -5.81
CA GLN A 51 0.82 5.66 -4.65
C GLN A 51 -0.28 4.80 -4.01
N ALA A 52 -0.14 4.55 -2.73
CA ALA A 52 -1.11 3.80 -1.95
C ALA A 52 -1.67 4.63 -0.80
N THR A 53 -2.81 4.20 -0.30
CA THR A 53 -3.47 4.83 0.83
C THR A 53 -3.89 3.75 1.80
N PHE A 54 -3.39 3.83 3.04
CA PHE A 54 -3.81 2.96 4.11
C PHE A 54 -4.77 3.72 5.02
N THR A 55 -5.93 3.13 5.31
CA THR A 55 -6.93 3.76 6.17
C THR A 55 -7.24 2.82 7.32
N LYS A 56 -7.31 3.37 8.53
CA LYS A 56 -7.74 2.67 9.74
C LYS A 56 -8.75 3.51 10.50
N ASP A 57 -9.53 2.87 11.38
CA ASP A 57 -10.39 3.58 12.32
C ASP A 57 -9.57 4.19 13.47
N LEU A 58 -10.09 5.25 14.11
CA LEU A 58 -9.35 6.02 15.12
C LEU A 58 -9.22 5.32 16.47
N ASP A 59 -10.18 4.46 16.82
CA ASP A 59 -10.17 3.68 18.06
C ASP A 59 -9.04 2.64 18.07
N ASP A 60 -8.44 2.38 16.91
CA ASP A 60 -7.27 1.53 16.78
C ASP A 60 -6.00 2.31 17.16
N SER A 61 -5.41 1.99 18.31
CA SER A 61 -4.19 2.61 18.82
C SER A 61 -2.93 2.24 18.01
N PHE A 62 -3.03 1.30 17.08
CA PHE A 62 -1.89 0.77 16.36
C PHE A 62 -1.40 1.72 15.26
N GLU A 63 -0.21 2.30 15.39
CA GLU A 63 0.41 3.04 14.28
C GLU A 63 0.71 2.11 13.10
N ILE A 64 0.78 2.66 11.87
CA ILE A 64 1.20 1.85 10.72
C ILE A 64 2.56 1.20 11.03
N PRO A 65 2.68 -0.15 10.95
CA PRO A 65 3.89 -0.88 11.28
C PRO A 65 4.97 -0.77 10.19
N MET A 66 4.71 -0.01 9.13
CA MET A 66 5.61 0.15 8.00
C MET A 66 6.61 1.29 8.24
N GLN A 67 7.89 0.99 7.99
CA GLN A 67 9.02 1.89 8.03
C GLN A 67 9.59 2.09 6.63
N GLU A 68 10.06 3.30 6.33
CA GLU A 68 10.72 3.60 5.06
C GLU A 68 11.95 2.70 4.86
N GLY A 69 12.14 2.22 3.65
CA GLY A 69 13.18 1.24 3.32
C GLY A 69 12.80 -0.21 3.58
N GLY A 70 11.76 -0.48 4.39
CA GLY A 70 11.29 -1.82 4.70
C GLY A 70 10.54 -2.48 3.55
N TRP A 71 10.70 -3.81 3.43
CA TRP A 71 9.95 -4.65 2.50
C TRP A 71 8.77 -5.30 3.21
N TYR A 72 7.62 -5.31 2.54
CA TYR A 72 6.36 -5.80 3.08
C TYR A 72 5.60 -6.57 2.01
N GLU A 73 5.01 -7.70 2.41
CA GLU A 73 4.03 -8.38 1.58
C GLU A 73 2.64 -7.80 1.87
N LEU A 74 2.02 -7.24 0.84
CA LEU A 74 0.67 -6.73 0.91
C LEU A 74 -0.31 -7.74 0.33
N GLN A 75 -1.34 -8.05 1.11
CA GLN A 75 -2.40 -8.99 0.73
C GLN A 75 -3.77 -8.30 0.79
N ASN A 76 -4.77 -8.85 0.08
CA ASN A 76 -6.16 -8.37 0.10
C ASN A 76 -6.32 -6.87 -0.23
N LEU A 77 -5.53 -6.37 -1.18
CA LEU A 77 -5.55 -4.98 -1.61
C LEU A 77 -6.75 -4.66 -2.51
N LYS A 78 -7.21 -3.41 -2.46
CA LYS A 78 -8.17 -2.84 -3.41
C LYS A 78 -7.49 -1.80 -4.29
N LEU A 79 -7.32 -2.13 -5.57
CA LEU A 79 -6.86 -1.16 -6.57
C LEU A 79 -7.97 -0.13 -6.83
N ARG A 80 -7.60 1.14 -6.97
CA ARG A 80 -8.49 2.24 -7.37
C ARG A 80 -7.74 3.15 -8.33
N MET A 81 -8.39 3.52 -9.43
CA MET A 81 -7.90 4.57 -10.31
C MET A 81 -8.28 5.93 -9.73
N HIS A 82 -7.32 6.83 -9.58
CA HIS A 82 -7.57 8.23 -9.23
C HIS A 82 -7.27 9.06 -10.48
N LEU A 83 -8.30 9.67 -11.05
CA LEU A 83 -8.14 10.65 -12.12
C LEU A 83 -7.80 11.99 -11.45
N VAL A 84 -6.65 12.56 -11.81
CA VAL A 84 -6.23 13.91 -11.39
C VAL A 84 -6.71 14.92 -12.43
#